data_AF-A0A966PAZ5-F1
#
_entry.id   AF-A0A966PAZ5-F1
#
_cell.length_a   1.000
_cell.length_b   1.000
_cell.length_c   1.000
_cell.angle_alpha   90.00
_cell.angle_beta   90.00
_cell.angle_gamma   90.00
#
_symmetry.space_group_name_H-M   'P 1'
#
loop_
_entity.id
_entity.type
_entity.pdbx_description
1 polymer ?
#
loop_
_entity_poly.entity_id
_entity_poly.type
_entity_poly.pdbx_seq_one_letter_code
_entity_poly.pdbx_strand_id
1 'polypeptide(L)'
;MATYTVPAIVGRMGSTRYYQAVMRADELAATVGAAMDFKEFDNFMASERMQRALSESRVEEQIVPYLTNSEDRFFGSIIVLVYQPDQFVFEPLKDLASVEFRGAIRRFSTGVGALTITGGKLFALDGQHRLHALRTVINEKKTPHLQLPIAGPYKDVVKDDELSVIFVEYSTTEKARRIFNKVNRYAKPTSRSTNILTSEDDGYAIIARCLTSLDDPSKFDS
;
A
#
# COMPACT_ATOMS: atom_id res chain seq x y z
N MET A 1 3.56 15.53 -19.72
CA MET A 1 3.18 15.39 -18.30
C MET A 1 2.62 13.99 -18.11
N ALA A 2 2.88 13.34 -16.98
CA ALA A 2 2.35 12.01 -16.73
C ALA A 2 0.83 12.08 -16.50
N THR A 3 0.10 11.18 -17.13
CA THR A 3 -1.36 11.02 -16.98
C THR A 3 -1.60 9.57 -16.62
N TYR A 4 -2.40 9.34 -15.57
CA TYR A 4 -2.76 8.01 -15.08
C TYR A 4 -4.27 7.87 -15.11
N THR A 5 -4.77 6.86 -15.80
CA THR A 5 -6.19 6.52 -15.82
C THR A 5 -6.34 5.11 -15.26
N VAL A 6 -7.04 4.99 -14.14
CA VAL A 6 -7.25 3.71 -13.46
C VAL A 6 -8.73 3.44 -13.26
N PRO A 7 -9.18 2.17 -13.36
CA PRO A 7 -10.51 1.81 -12.92
C PRO A 7 -10.61 2.06 -11.41
N ALA A 8 -11.66 2.76 -10.99
CA ALA A 8 -11.82 3.19 -9.61
C ALA A 8 -13.25 3.08 -9.11
N ILE A 9 -13.36 2.90 -7.81
CA ILE A 9 -14.61 2.99 -7.05
C ILE A 9 -14.53 4.25 -6.19
N VAL A 10 -15.46 5.18 -6.40
CA VAL A 10 -15.57 6.39 -5.59
C VAL A 10 -16.33 6.12 -4.30
N GLY A 11 -15.76 6.57 -3.19
CA GLY A 11 -16.35 6.51 -1.85
C GLY A 11 -16.33 7.86 -1.15
N ARG A 12 -17.12 7.98 -0.09
CA ARG A 12 -17.10 9.14 0.80
C ARG A 12 -17.21 8.68 2.25
N MET A 13 -16.21 9.04 3.06
CA MET A 13 -16.23 8.84 4.50
C MET A 13 -16.18 10.21 5.18
N GLY A 14 -17.27 10.60 5.85
CA GLY A 14 -17.42 11.94 6.40
C GLY A 14 -17.29 13.02 5.31
N SER A 15 -16.30 13.91 5.47
CA SER A 15 -15.97 14.96 4.49
C SER A 15 -14.86 14.57 3.50
N THR A 16 -14.36 13.34 3.56
CA THR A 16 -13.30 12.85 2.68
C THR A 16 -13.91 12.02 1.56
N ARG A 17 -13.85 12.54 0.33
CA ARG A 17 -14.05 11.73 -0.87
C ARG A 17 -12.74 11.02 -1.19
N TYR A 18 -12.83 9.74 -1.52
CA TYR A 18 -11.68 8.90 -1.85
C TYR A 18 -12.02 7.97 -3.01
N TYR A 19 -11.00 7.42 -3.63
CA TYR A 19 -11.14 6.59 -4.82
C TYR A 19 -10.27 5.35 -4.65
N GLN A 20 -10.90 4.19 -4.60
CA GLN A 20 -10.20 2.92 -4.50
C GLN A 20 -9.94 2.38 -5.91
N ALA A 21 -8.70 2.03 -6.20
CA ALA A 21 -8.26 1.49 -7.46
C ALA A 21 -7.26 0.35 -7.22
N VAL A 22 -6.90 -0.33 -8.30
CA VAL A 22 -5.83 -1.33 -8.31
C VAL A 22 -4.70 -0.80 -9.21
N MET A 23 -3.45 -0.98 -8.79
CA MET A 23 -2.27 -0.64 -9.58
C MET A 23 -1.24 -1.75 -9.50
N ARG A 24 -0.50 -1.96 -10.60
CA ARG A 24 0.66 -2.87 -10.59
C ARG A 24 1.77 -2.31 -9.71
N ALA A 25 2.52 -3.21 -9.08
CA ALA A 25 3.57 -2.84 -8.14
C ALA A 25 4.68 -1.98 -8.77
N ASP A 26 5.07 -2.28 -10.01
CA ASP A 26 6.06 -1.51 -10.77
C ASP A 26 5.59 -0.07 -11.05
N GLU A 27 4.35 0.08 -11.49
CA GLU A 27 3.70 1.38 -11.70
C GLU A 27 3.64 2.16 -10.39
N LEU A 28 3.21 1.53 -9.30
CA LEU A 28 3.13 2.18 -7.99
C LEU A 28 4.52 2.62 -7.50
N ALA A 29 5.53 1.76 -7.63
CA ALA A 29 6.91 2.03 -7.24
C ALA A 29 7.53 3.20 -8.03
N ALA A 30 7.22 3.30 -9.32
CA ALA A 30 7.71 4.36 -10.20
C ALA A 30 6.99 5.70 -9.98
N THR A 31 5.71 5.70 -9.63
CA THR A 31 4.85 6.89 -9.69
C THR A 31 4.62 7.57 -8.35
N VAL A 32 4.50 6.81 -7.25
CA VAL A 32 4.14 7.36 -5.94
C VAL A 32 5.39 7.73 -5.15
N GLY A 33 5.61 9.01 -4.89
CA GLY A 33 6.66 9.48 -3.98
C GLY A 33 6.39 9.08 -2.53
N ALA A 34 7.45 9.04 -1.71
CA ALA A 34 7.25 8.98 -0.28
C ALA A 34 6.71 10.34 0.20
N ALA A 35 5.71 10.39 1.08
CA ALA A 35 5.15 11.67 1.55
C ALA A 35 6.16 12.54 2.33
N MET A 36 7.32 11.97 2.68
CA MET A 36 8.41 12.63 3.40
C MET A 36 9.25 13.60 2.55
N ASP A 37 9.10 13.63 1.23
CA ASP A 37 9.93 14.43 0.33
C ASP A 37 9.42 15.88 0.13
N PHE A 38 8.51 16.35 0.98
CA PHE A 38 7.82 17.63 0.80
C PHE A 38 8.18 18.61 1.93
N LYS A 39 8.78 19.76 1.56
CA LYS A 39 9.23 20.79 2.51
C LYS A 39 8.10 21.35 3.37
N GLU A 40 6.87 21.41 2.86
CA GLU A 40 5.71 21.85 3.63
C GLU A 40 5.28 20.82 4.69
N PHE A 41 5.72 19.57 4.59
CA PHE A 41 5.61 18.54 5.63
C PHE A 41 6.92 18.38 6.45
N ASP A 42 8.02 19.06 6.13
CA ASP A 42 9.29 18.92 6.86
C ASP A 42 9.20 19.34 8.33
N ASN A 43 8.50 20.45 8.62
CA ASN A 43 8.24 20.88 10.00
C ASN A 43 7.32 19.92 10.75
N PHE A 44 6.57 19.08 10.02
CA PHE A 44 5.59 18.14 10.56
C PHE A 44 6.21 16.75 10.85
N MET A 45 7.31 16.37 10.17
CA MET A 45 7.86 15.00 10.15
C MET A 45 9.22 14.85 10.86
N ALA A 46 9.65 15.82 11.67
CA ALA A 46 10.98 15.81 12.29
C ALA A 46 11.24 14.58 13.19
N SER A 47 10.25 14.10 13.94
CA SER A 47 10.36 12.85 14.73
C SER A 47 10.29 11.58 13.87
N GLU A 48 9.62 11.63 12.71
CA GLU A 48 9.53 10.50 11.78
C GLU A 48 10.86 10.25 11.06
N ARG A 49 11.62 11.30 10.75
CA ARG A 49 12.96 11.16 10.15
C ARG A 49 13.91 10.32 11.00
N MET A 50 13.82 10.39 12.33
CA MET A 50 14.62 9.56 13.24
C MET A 50 14.10 8.11 13.31
N GLN A 51 12.77 7.92 13.23
CA GLN A 51 12.17 6.59 13.11
C GLN A 51 12.50 5.92 11.77
N ARG A 52 12.80 6.70 10.72
CA ARG A 52 13.10 6.23 9.37
C ARG A 52 14.35 5.34 9.30
N ALA A 53 15.47 5.76 9.89
CA ALA A 53 16.69 4.93 9.91
C ALA A 53 16.46 3.59 10.62
N LEU A 54 15.67 3.59 11.70
CA LEU A 54 15.25 2.38 12.42
C LEU A 54 14.19 1.57 11.65
N SER A 55 13.46 2.20 10.73
CA SER A 55 12.45 1.55 9.90
C SER A 55 13.02 0.93 8.63
N GLU A 56 14.07 1.53 8.05
CA GLU A 56 14.68 1.06 6.80
C GLU A 56 15.36 -0.29 7.02
N SER A 57 16.06 -0.47 8.15
CA SER A 57 16.56 -1.79 8.55
C SER A 57 15.43 -2.80 8.73
N ARG A 58 14.33 -2.41 9.41
CA ARG A 58 13.17 -3.28 9.62
C ARG A 58 12.49 -3.67 8.31
N VAL A 59 12.37 -2.74 7.36
CA VAL A 59 11.81 -3.00 6.03
C VAL A 59 12.65 -4.06 5.32
N GLU A 60 13.96 -3.90 5.36
CA GLU A 60 14.91 -4.82 4.72
C GLU A 60 14.99 -6.17 5.43
N GLU A 61 14.80 -6.23 6.75
CA GLU A 61 14.81 -7.47 7.56
C GLU A 61 13.49 -8.25 7.51
N GLN A 62 12.34 -7.57 7.37
CA GLN A 62 11.02 -8.19 7.54
C GLN A 62 10.18 -8.14 6.26
N ILE A 63 10.03 -6.97 5.65
CA ILE A 63 9.07 -6.78 4.56
C ILE A 63 9.65 -7.26 3.22
N VAL A 64 10.93 -6.99 2.95
CA VAL A 64 11.60 -7.47 1.74
C VAL A 64 11.60 -9.00 1.67
N PRO A 65 12.00 -9.74 2.72
CA PRO A 65 11.92 -11.21 2.70
C PRO A 65 10.49 -11.74 2.58
N TYR A 66 9.52 -11.10 3.23
CA TYR A 66 8.10 -11.48 3.09
C TYR A 66 7.65 -11.39 1.62
N LEU A 67 7.97 -10.29 0.94
CA LEU A 67 7.63 -10.09 -0.46
C LEU A 67 8.32 -11.08 -1.40
N THR A 68 9.54 -11.54 -1.10
CA THR A 68 10.28 -12.42 -2.03
C THR A 68 10.10 -13.91 -1.76
N ASN A 69 9.66 -14.29 -0.55
CA ASN A 69 9.56 -15.69 -0.13
C ASN A 69 8.13 -16.19 0.16
N SER A 70 7.15 -15.31 0.39
CA SER A 70 5.78 -15.73 0.70
C SER A 70 4.92 -15.79 -0.56
N GLU A 71 4.33 -16.94 -0.89
CA GLU A 71 3.35 -17.03 -2.00
C GLU A 71 2.11 -16.16 -1.70
N ASP A 72 1.63 -16.22 -0.47
CA ASP A 72 0.43 -15.53 0.03
C ASP A 72 0.69 -14.07 0.43
N ARG A 73 1.60 -13.38 -0.27
CA ARG A 73 1.93 -11.99 0.06
C ARG A 73 0.73 -11.07 -0.21
N PHE A 74 0.39 -10.27 0.77
CA PHE A 74 -0.71 -9.33 0.64
C PHE A 74 -0.49 -8.10 1.50
N PHE A 75 -0.81 -6.93 0.95
CA PHE A 75 -0.82 -5.68 1.71
C PHE A 75 -2.22 -5.12 1.82
N GLY A 76 -2.50 -4.53 2.98
CA GLY A 76 -3.57 -3.55 3.08
C GLY A 76 -3.37 -2.41 2.06
N SER A 77 -4.41 -1.62 1.86
CA SER A 77 -4.35 -0.55 0.85
C SER A 77 -3.25 0.47 1.14
N ILE A 78 -2.62 0.97 0.08
CA ILE A 78 -1.70 2.12 0.16
C ILE A 78 -2.52 3.39 -0.04
N ILE A 79 -2.48 4.30 0.93
CA ILE A 79 -3.24 5.56 0.85
C ILE A 79 -2.36 6.60 0.18
N VAL A 80 -2.79 7.08 -0.97
CA VAL A 80 -2.05 8.03 -1.80
C VAL A 80 -2.76 9.39 -1.79
N LEU A 81 -2.06 10.41 -1.30
CA LEU A 81 -2.45 11.80 -1.44
C LEU A 81 -2.02 12.31 -2.81
N VAL A 82 -2.95 12.87 -3.57
CA VAL A 82 -2.67 13.54 -4.83
C VAL A 82 -2.60 15.04 -4.58
N TYR A 83 -1.39 15.59 -4.67
CA TYR A 83 -1.08 16.97 -4.35
C TYR A 83 -0.97 17.82 -5.62
N GLN A 84 -1.79 18.87 -5.69
CA GLN A 84 -1.83 19.83 -6.80
C GLN A 84 -1.80 19.17 -8.19
N PRO A 85 -2.73 18.23 -8.49
CA PRO A 85 -2.87 17.72 -9.84
C PRO A 85 -3.34 18.83 -10.78
N ASP A 86 -2.93 18.77 -12.04
CA ASP A 86 -3.49 19.62 -13.10
C ASP A 86 -4.94 19.18 -13.38
N GLN A 87 -5.19 17.87 -13.33
CA GLN A 87 -6.53 17.28 -13.40
C GLN A 87 -6.69 16.13 -12.43
N PHE A 88 -7.85 16.09 -11.76
CA PHE A 88 -8.28 14.99 -10.91
C PHE A 88 -9.77 14.74 -11.18
N VAL A 89 -10.05 13.88 -12.16
CA VAL A 89 -11.40 13.71 -12.72
C VAL A 89 -11.83 12.27 -12.59
N PHE A 90 -13.05 12.07 -12.06
CA PHE A 90 -13.67 10.75 -12.01
C PHE A 90 -14.87 10.72 -12.95
N GLU A 91 -14.82 9.81 -13.91
CA GLU A 91 -15.87 9.59 -14.90
C GLU A 91 -16.61 8.31 -14.53
N PRO A 92 -17.85 8.40 -14.03
CA PRO A 92 -18.60 7.22 -13.65
C PRO A 92 -18.98 6.40 -14.88
N LEU A 93 -19.17 5.10 -14.70
CA LEU A 93 -19.46 4.14 -15.76
C LEU A 93 -20.70 4.53 -16.59
N LYS A 94 -21.70 5.17 -15.96
CA LYS A 94 -22.89 5.71 -16.67
C LYS A 94 -22.58 6.75 -17.75
N ASP A 95 -21.46 7.46 -17.61
CA ASP A 95 -21.06 8.53 -18.53
C ASP A 95 -20.09 8.00 -19.59
N LEU A 96 -19.43 6.86 -19.32
CA LEU A 96 -18.50 6.21 -20.25
C LEU A 96 -19.18 5.24 -21.22
N ALA A 97 -20.27 4.60 -20.82
CA ALA A 97 -20.97 3.61 -21.64
C ALA A 97 -22.27 4.17 -22.20
N SER A 98 -22.47 4.04 -23.52
CA SER A 98 -23.75 4.35 -24.19
C SER A 98 -24.83 3.27 -23.95
N VAL A 99 -24.85 2.66 -22.77
CA VAL A 99 -25.73 1.55 -22.41
C VAL A 99 -26.62 1.95 -21.25
N GLU A 100 -27.93 1.69 -21.37
CA GLU A 100 -28.86 1.86 -20.24
C GLU A 100 -28.61 0.80 -19.17
N PHE A 101 -28.10 1.21 -18.02
CA PHE A 101 -27.96 0.34 -16.86
C PHE A 101 -29.32 0.08 -16.20
N ARG A 102 -29.78 -1.18 -16.23
CA ARG A 102 -31.04 -1.63 -15.63
C ARG A 102 -30.83 -2.32 -14.26
N GLY A 103 -31.87 -2.30 -13.42
CA GLY A 103 -31.89 -3.03 -12.15
C GLY A 103 -30.82 -2.58 -11.15
N ALA A 104 -30.21 -3.55 -10.47
CA ALA A 104 -29.21 -3.31 -9.42
C ALA A 104 -27.95 -2.58 -9.95
N ILE A 105 -27.57 -2.82 -11.20
CA ILE A 105 -26.37 -2.23 -11.82
C ILE A 105 -26.47 -0.70 -11.90
N ARG A 106 -27.68 -0.14 -12.07
CA ARG A 106 -27.88 1.32 -12.08
C ARG A 106 -27.36 1.97 -10.80
N ARG A 107 -27.48 1.31 -9.65
CA ARG A 107 -27.00 1.83 -8.36
C ARG A 107 -25.47 1.89 -8.28
N PHE A 108 -24.77 1.00 -8.98
CA PHE A 108 -23.30 0.95 -9.01
C PHE A 108 -22.70 1.83 -10.11
N SER A 109 -23.47 2.13 -11.16
CA SER A 109 -23.03 2.89 -12.34
C SER A 109 -22.48 4.29 -12.04
N THR A 110 -22.83 4.88 -10.89
CA THR A 110 -22.31 6.17 -10.42
C THR A 110 -21.09 6.04 -9.51
N GLY A 111 -20.92 4.88 -8.88
CA GLY A 111 -19.87 4.61 -7.90
C GLY A 111 -18.63 3.96 -8.49
N VAL A 112 -18.76 3.29 -9.64
CA VAL A 112 -17.67 2.66 -10.39
C VAL A 112 -17.40 3.48 -11.65
N GLY A 113 -16.14 3.67 -12.02
CA GLY A 113 -15.76 4.50 -13.15
C GLY A 113 -14.25 4.50 -13.42
N ALA A 114 -13.80 5.49 -14.19
CA ALA A 114 -12.38 5.76 -14.43
C ALA A 114 -11.94 7.00 -13.65
N LEU A 115 -10.84 6.90 -12.90
CA LEU A 115 -10.18 8.05 -12.29
C LEU A 115 -8.99 8.44 -13.17
N THR A 116 -9.00 9.66 -13.68
CA THR A 116 -7.89 10.26 -14.44
C THR A 116 -7.19 11.31 -13.60
N ILE A 117 -5.89 11.13 -13.41
CA ILE A 117 -4.99 12.05 -12.70
C ILE A 117 -3.93 12.52 -13.68
N THR A 118 -3.88 13.82 -13.94
CA THR A 118 -2.88 14.45 -14.80
C THR A 118 -2.01 15.39 -13.97
N GLY A 119 -0.69 15.23 -14.06
CA GLY A 119 0.26 16.08 -13.34
C GLY A 119 0.18 15.93 -11.81
N GLY A 120 0.68 16.95 -11.11
CA GLY A 120 0.80 16.92 -9.65
C GLY A 120 1.81 15.92 -9.10
N LYS A 121 1.76 15.71 -7.79
CA LYS A 121 2.63 14.78 -7.06
C LYS A 121 1.79 13.77 -6.27
N LEU A 122 2.17 12.51 -6.34
CA LEU A 122 1.51 11.42 -5.63
C LEU A 122 2.35 11.05 -4.42
N PHE A 123 1.73 10.95 -3.25
CA PHE A 123 2.43 10.71 -1.99
C PHE A 123 1.76 9.63 -1.16
N ALA A 124 2.51 8.62 -0.72
CA ALA A 124 1.99 7.64 0.22
C ALA A 124 1.83 8.24 1.63
N LEU A 125 0.59 8.48 2.06
CA LEU A 125 0.25 8.86 3.44
C LEU A 125 0.31 7.67 4.39
N ASP A 126 -0.03 6.48 3.91
CA ASP A 126 0.10 5.23 4.65
C ASP A 126 0.66 4.16 3.71
N GLY A 127 1.42 3.23 4.28
CA GLY A 127 2.12 2.20 3.53
C GLY A 127 3.45 2.63 2.95
N GLN A 128 4.08 3.67 3.50
CA GLN A 128 5.42 4.12 3.08
C GLN A 128 6.48 3.00 3.17
N HIS A 129 6.46 2.20 4.25
CA HIS A 129 7.36 1.04 4.40
C HIS A 129 7.09 -0.04 3.36
N ARG A 130 5.82 -0.28 3.02
CA ARG A 130 5.40 -1.23 1.98
C ARG A 130 5.88 -0.76 0.61
N LEU A 131 5.67 0.52 0.30
CA LEU A 131 6.14 1.14 -0.93
C LEU A 131 7.68 1.14 -1.04
N HIS A 132 8.39 1.39 0.07
CA HIS A 132 9.84 1.27 0.12
C HIS A 132 10.30 -0.16 -0.15
N ALA A 133 9.67 -1.17 0.47
CA ALA A 133 9.99 -2.57 0.23
C ALA A 133 9.76 -2.95 -1.25
N LEU A 134 8.63 -2.56 -1.84
CA LEU A 134 8.33 -2.79 -3.26
C LEU A 134 9.41 -2.18 -4.15
N ARG A 135 9.80 -0.92 -3.90
CA ARG A 135 10.89 -0.24 -4.64
C ARG A 135 12.21 -0.98 -4.51
N THR A 136 12.56 -1.41 -3.31
CA THR A 136 13.79 -2.16 -3.07
C THR A 136 13.77 -3.47 -3.87
N VAL A 137 12.68 -4.23 -3.81
CA VAL A 137 12.58 -5.51 -4.54
C VAL A 137 12.62 -5.33 -6.06
N ILE A 138 11.94 -4.30 -6.58
CA ILE A 138 11.77 -4.08 -8.02
C ILE A 138 12.99 -3.41 -8.67
N ASN A 139 13.57 -2.39 -8.01
CA ASN A 139 14.59 -1.53 -8.61
C ASN A 139 16.02 -1.91 -8.22
N GLU A 140 16.21 -2.56 -7.06
CA GLU A 140 17.52 -2.81 -6.51
C GLU A 140 17.97 -4.27 -6.67
N LYS A 141 19.29 -4.47 -6.69
CA LYS A 141 19.88 -5.82 -6.65
C LYS A 141 20.12 -6.29 -5.22
N LYS A 142 20.33 -5.34 -4.31
CA LYS A 142 20.64 -5.54 -2.90
C LYS A 142 19.85 -4.55 -2.06
N THR A 143 19.63 -4.87 -0.80
CA THR A 143 18.99 -3.95 0.11
C THR A 143 19.89 -2.73 0.37
N PRO A 144 19.39 -1.48 0.28
CA PRO A 144 20.23 -0.29 0.35
C PRO A 144 21.06 -0.13 1.64
N HIS A 145 20.53 -0.53 2.79
CA HIS A 145 21.20 -0.33 4.08
C HIS A 145 21.99 -1.55 4.53
N LEU A 146 21.37 -2.73 4.53
CA LEU A 146 21.99 -3.97 5.00
C LEU A 146 22.89 -4.60 3.94
N GLN A 147 22.83 -4.13 2.69
CA GLN A 147 23.64 -4.63 1.58
C GLN A 147 23.43 -6.14 1.32
N LEU A 148 22.27 -6.66 1.72
CA LEU A 148 21.91 -8.07 1.56
C LEU A 148 21.40 -8.32 0.14
N PRO A 149 21.68 -9.49 -0.46
CA PRO A 149 21.10 -9.85 -1.74
C PRO A 149 19.58 -9.98 -1.62
N ILE A 150 18.87 -9.40 -2.58
CA ILE A 150 17.42 -9.61 -2.68
C ILE A 150 17.22 -10.92 -3.44
N ALA A 151 16.82 -11.95 -2.70
CA ALA A 151 16.61 -13.31 -3.18
C ALA A 151 15.28 -13.88 -2.63
N GLY A 152 14.75 -14.86 -3.35
CA GLY A 152 13.52 -15.57 -3.00
C GLY A 152 12.81 -16.06 -4.26
N PRO A 153 12.04 -17.16 -4.17
CA PRO A 153 11.40 -17.81 -5.31
C PRO A 153 10.48 -16.89 -6.11
N TYR A 154 9.98 -15.83 -5.48
CA TYR A 154 8.96 -14.97 -6.06
C TYR A 154 9.40 -13.53 -6.33
N LYS A 155 10.68 -13.22 -6.19
CA LYS A 155 11.20 -11.86 -6.41
C LYS A 155 10.77 -11.28 -7.76
N ASP A 156 10.88 -12.06 -8.82
CA ASP A 156 10.69 -11.58 -10.19
C ASP A 156 9.22 -11.32 -10.55
N VAL A 157 8.28 -11.89 -9.78
CA VAL A 157 6.83 -11.70 -9.98
C VAL A 157 6.26 -10.55 -9.13
N VAL A 158 6.98 -10.06 -8.10
CA VAL A 158 6.51 -8.96 -7.23
C VAL A 158 6.13 -7.71 -8.04
N LYS A 159 6.84 -7.43 -9.14
CA LYS A 159 6.56 -6.29 -10.01
C LYS A 159 5.16 -6.35 -10.66
N ASP A 160 4.62 -7.56 -10.81
CA ASP A 160 3.34 -7.84 -11.46
C ASP A 160 2.19 -7.91 -10.45
N ASP A 161 2.47 -7.87 -9.15
CA ASP A 161 1.46 -7.86 -8.10
C ASP A 161 0.53 -6.65 -8.24
N GLU A 162 -0.77 -6.89 -8.06
CA GLU A 162 -1.82 -5.89 -8.13
C GLU A 162 -2.20 -5.41 -6.72
N LEU A 163 -1.87 -4.15 -6.42
CA LEU A 163 -2.09 -3.57 -5.09
C LEU A 163 -3.35 -2.70 -5.05
N SER A 164 -4.10 -2.82 -3.95
CA SER A 164 -5.19 -1.90 -3.64
C SER A 164 -4.63 -0.53 -3.24
N VAL A 165 -5.07 0.52 -3.92
CA VAL A 165 -4.65 1.91 -3.71
C VAL A 165 -5.87 2.76 -3.41
N ILE A 166 -5.77 3.64 -2.41
CA ILE A 166 -6.81 4.61 -2.08
C ILE A 166 -6.27 6.01 -2.37
N PHE A 167 -6.79 6.63 -3.42
CA PHE A 167 -6.48 8.02 -3.76
C PHE A 167 -7.34 8.99 -2.97
N VAL A 168 -6.69 10.02 -2.43
CA VAL A 168 -7.32 11.16 -1.78
C VAL A 168 -6.77 12.42 -2.40
N GLU A 169 -7.62 13.27 -2.95
CA GLU A 169 -7.22 14.58 -3.45
C GLU A 169 -6.84 15.50 -2.28
N TYR A 170 -5.72 16.20 -2.42
CA TYR A 170 -5.29 17.19 -1.45
C TYR A 170 -6.29 18.36 -1.40
N SER A 171 -6.79 18.66 -0.19
CA SER A 171 -7.59 19.86 0.05
C SER A 171 -6.83 20.89 0.90
N THR A 172 -6.33 20.48 2.06
CA THR A 172 -5.61 21.34 3.01
C THR A 172 -4.57 20.54 3.78
N THR A 173 -3.48 21.18 4.17
CA THR A 173 -2.41 20.57 5.00
C THR A 173 -2.97 20.00 6.29
N GLU A 174 -3.92 20.69 6.92
CA GLU A 174 -4.53 20.23 8.16
C GLU A 174 -5.29 18.92 7.97
N LYS A 175 -6.08 18.78 6.90
CA LYS A 175 -6.84 17.56 6.62
C LYS A 175 -5.89 16.40 6.30
N ALA A 176 -4.90 16.63 5.45
CA ALA A 176 -3.87 15.62 5.11
C ALA A 176 -3.15 15.13 6.38
N ARG A 177 -2.74 16.06 7.25
CA ARG A 177 -2.11 15.78 8.54
C ARG A 177 -3.02 14.99 9.49
N ARG A 178 -4.31 15.33 9.57
CA ARG A 178 -5.28 14.61 10.40
C ARG A 178 -5.45 13.17 9.92
N ILE A 179 -5.58 12.97 8.60
CA ILE A 179 -5.69 11.62 7.99
C ILE A 179 -4.41 10.83 8.30
N PHE A 180 -3.24 11.37 7.98
CA PHE A 180 -1.94 10.74 8.22
C PHE A 180 -1.76 10.29 9.68
N ASN A 181 -1.92 11.22 10.62
CA ASN A 181 -1.77 10.93 12.04
C ASN A 181 -2.74 9.86 12.54
N LYS A 182 -3.96 9.85 12.03
CA LYS A 182 -4.98 8.91 12.48
C LYS A 182 -4.74 7.51 11.93
N VAL A 183 -4.39 7.39 10.65
CA VAL A 183 -4.08 6.09 10.05
C VAL A 183 -2.86 5.46 10.74
N ASN A 184 -1.76 6.20 10.89
CA ASN A 184 -0.54 5.68 11.51
C ASN A 184 -0.69 5.40 13.02
N ARG A 185 -1.43 6.23 13.77
CA ARG A 185 -1.60 6.04 15.23
C ARG A 185 -2.48 4.85 15.59
N TYR A 186 -3.47 4.51 14.75
CA TYR A 186 -4.40 3.42 15.04
C TYR A 186 -3.97 2.07 14.45
N ALA A 187 -2.96 2.05 13.58
CA ALA A 187 -2.26 0.83 13.17
C ALA A 187 -1.37 0.28 14.31
N LYS A 188 -1.97 -0.04 15.46
CA LYS A 188 -1.24 -0.68 16.56
C LYS A 188 -0.93 -2.13 16.19
N PRO A 189 0.30 -2.62 16.45
CA PRO A 189 0.62 -4.02 16.26
C PRO A 189 -0.27 -4.90 17.14
N THR A 190 -0.68 -6.03 16.59
CA THR A 190 -1.38 -7.12 17.30
C THR A 190 -0.53 -7.61 18.48
N SER A 191 -1.20 -8.09 19.54
CA SER A 191 -0.52 -8.62 20.72
C SER A 191 0.39 -9.80 20.38
N ARG A 192 1.50 -9.95 21.12
CA ARG A 192 2.47 -11.06 20.92
C ARG A 192 1.82 -12.43 20.89
N SER A 193 0.83 -12.69 21.75
CA SER A 193 0.06 -13.94 21.78
C SER A 193 -0.70 -14.19 20.48
N THR A 194 -1.31 -13.16 19.90
CA THR A 194 -2.00 -13.25 18.60
C THR A 194 -1.01 -13.53 17.48
N ASN A 195 0.15 -12.87 17.48
CA ASN A 195 1.17 -13.11 16.45
C ASN A 195 1.68 -14.55 16.48
N ILE A 196 1.90 -15.14 17.66
CA ILE A 196 2.31 -16.56 17.76
C ILE A 196 1.24 -17.49 17.19
N LEU A 197 -0.04 -17.17 17.39
CA LEU A 197 -1.16 -17.99 16.90
C LEU A 197 -1.42 -17.84 15.40
N THR A 198 -0.96 -16.78 14.75
CA THR A 198 -1.29 -16.48 13.34
C THR A 198 -0.09 -16.39 12.42
N SER A 199 1.14 -16.39 12.94
CA SER A 199 2.35 -16.20 12.14
C SER A 199 2.78 -17.50 11.50
N GLU A 200 2.66 -17.58 10.17
CA GLU A 200 3.22 -18.67 9.34
C GLU A 200 4.67 -18.39 8.91
N ASP A 201 5.15 -17.14 9.08
CA ASP A 201 6.50 -16.74 8.68
C ASP A 201 7.53 -16.81 9.83
N ASP A 202 7.08 -17.11 11.06
CA ASP A 202 7.94 -17.22 12.25
C ASP A 202 8.05 -18.68 12.68
N GLY A 203 9.23 -19.28 12.51
CA GLY A 203 9.49 -20.66 12.89
C GLY A 203 9.20 -20.96 14.36
N TYR A 204 9.41 -20.00 15.27
CA TYR A 204 9.06 -20.18 16.68
C TYR A 204 7.54 -20.24 16.89
N ALA A 205 6.79 -19.46 16.12
CA ALA A 205 5.33 -19.48 16.14
C ALA A 205 4.78 -20.80 15.59
N ILE A 206 5.35 -21.31 14.49
CA ILE A 206 5.01 -22.62 13.92
C ILE A 206 5.26 -23.73 14.94
N ILE A 207 6.46 -23.76 15.56
CA ILE A 207 6.80 -24.76 16.59
C ILE A 207 5.84 -24.67 17.77
N ALA A 208 5.52 -23.47 18.25
CA ALA A 208 4.58 -23.27 19.34
C ALA A 208 3.17 -23.78 19.01
N ARG A 209 2.69 -23.62 17.77
CA ARG A 209 1.39 -24.18 17.33
C ARG A 209 1.41 -25.70 17.21
N CYS A 210 2.50 -26.28 16.71
CA CYS A 210 2.67 -27.74 16.68
C CYS A 210 2.65 -28.33 18.11
N LEU A 211 3.34 -27.69 19.06
CA LEU A 211 3.36 -28.12 20.47
C LEU A 211 1.99 -28.00 21.17
N THR A 212 1.10 -27.13 20.68
CA THR A 212 -0.24 -26.92 21.23
C THR A 212 -1.33 -27.64 20.44
N SER A 213 -0.96 -28.53 19.50
CA SER A 213 -1.86 -29.26 18.60
C SER A 213 -2.76 -28.35 17.73
N LEU A 214 -2.38 -27.09 17.54
CA LEU A 214 -3.09 -26.18 16.63
C LEU A 214 -2.70 -26.44 15.16
N ASP A 215 -1.49 -26.95 14.93
CA ASP A 215 -1.01 -27.38 13.61
C ASP A 215 -0.54 -28.83 13.63
N ASP A 216 -0.68 -29.48 12.47
CA ASP A 216 -0.19 -30.85 12.25
C ASP A 216 1.28 -30.81 11.80
N PRO A 217 2.22 -31.36 12.59
CA PRO A 217 3.64 -31.33 12.26
C PRO A 217 3.99 -32.10 10.98
N SER A 218 3.14 -33.03 10.52
CA SER A 218 3.36 -33.77 9.26
C SER A 218 3.30 -32.89 8.00
N LYS A 219 2.79 -31.67 8.11
CA LYS A 219 2.76 -30.68 7.01
C LYS A 219 4.15 -30.19 6.57
N PHE A 220 5.20 -30.46 7.36
CA PHE A 220 6.57 -30.00 7.11
C PHE A 220 7.54 -31.12 6.72
N ASP A 221 7.08 -32.37 6.59
CA ASP A 221 7.91 -33.55 6.26
C ASP A 221 8.13 -33.75 4.74
N SER A 222 8.00 -32.69 3.93
CA SER A 222 8.15 -32.72 2.46
C SER A 222 9.44 -32.08 1.96
#